data_AF-A0A950VU17-F1
#
_entry.id   AF-A0A950VU17-F1
#
_cell.length_a   1.000
_cell.length_b   1.000
_cell.length_c   1.000
_cell.angle_alpha   90.00
_cell.angle_beta   90.00
_cell.angle_gamma   90.00
#
_symmetry.space_group_name_H-M   'P 1'
#
loop_
_entity.id
_entity.type
_entity.pdbx_description
1 polymer ?
#
loop_
_entity_poly.entity_id
_entity_poly.type
_entity_poly.pdbx_seq_one_letter_code
_entity_poly.pdbx_strand_id
1 'polypeptide(L)'
;IGSAGIGPQGLLVLACDAQVGATTRVRRATDVRLVGGGGTDMRVGIAAAEASHPRPDVVVVLTDGYTPWPYRPTRARLVAAIIGGQSAARAVPEWASSVVVPAA
;
A
#
# COMPACT_ATOMS: atom_id res chain seq x y z
N ILE A 1 -10.04 -0.53 -21.01
CA ILE A 1 -10.17 -0.43 -19.54
C ILE A 1 -10.56 -1.80 -18.99
N GLY A 2 -9.61 -2.54 -18.41
CA GLY A 2 -9.89 -3.85 -17.80
C GLY A 2 -10.21 -3.65 -16.33
N SER A 3 -11.38 -4.08 -15.87
CA SER A 3 -11.66 -4.21 -14.44
C SER A 3 -11.00 -5.48 -13.92
N ALA A 4 -10.17 -5.36 -12.89
CA ALA A 4 -9.66 -6.51 -12.13
C ALA A 4 -10.63 -6.79 -10.98
N GLY A 5 -11.29 -7.94 -11.01
CA GLY A 5 -12.15 -8.41 -9.92
C GLY A 5 -11.32 -8.98 -8.77
N ILE A 6 -11.76 -8.72 -7.53
CA ILE A 6 -11.16 -9.32 -6.33
C ILE A 6 -11.84 -10.66 -6.11
N GLY A 7 -11.11 -11.76 -6.28
CA GLY A 7 -11.62 -13.09 -5.96
C GLY A 7 -11.94 -13.23 -4.46
N PRO A 8 -12.75 -14.23 -4.05
CA PRO A 8 -13.15 -14.41 -2.65
C PRO A 8 -11.98 -14.60 -1.65
N GLN A 9 -10.77 -14.85 -2.15
CA GLN A 9 -9.53 -14.99 -1.39
C GLN A 9 -8.58 -13.76 -1.50
N GLY A 10 -8.90 -12.81 -2.37
CA GLY A 10 -7.94 -12.00 -3.13
C GLY A 10 -7.77 -10.55 -2.69
N LEU A 11 -7.98 -10.21 -1.42
CA LEU A 11 -7.55 -8.92 -0.89
C LEU A 11 -6.89 -9.12 0.46
N LEU A 12 -5.56 -9.01 0.47
CA LEU A 12 -4.79 -8.80 1.68
C LEU A 12 -4.44 -7.32 1.73
N VAL A 13 -5.25 -6.52 2.43
CA VAL A 13 -4.84 -5.16 2.79
C VAL A 13 -3.99 -5.25 4.04
N LEU A 14 -2.83 -4.62 4.02
CA LEU A 14 -1.99 -4.49 5.19
C LEU A 14 -1.99 -3.00 5.56
N ALA A 15 -2.78 -2.67 6.58
CA ALA A 15 -2.68 -1.36 7.21
C ALA A 15 -1.37 -1.36 8.02
N CYS A 16 -0.36 -0.63 7.56
CA CYS A 16 0.87 -0.41 8.32
C CYS A 16 0.82 1.00 8.92
N ASP A 17 0.45 1.07 10.19
CA ASP A 17 0.64 2.26 11.02
C ASP A 17 1.92 2.13 11.87
N ALA A 18 2.41 3.29 12.35
CA ALA A 18 3.55 3.66 13.18
C ALA A 18 4.00 2.73 14.33
N GLN A 19 3.35 1.58 14.53
CA GLN A 19 3.88 0.46 15.29
C GLN A 19 3.58 -0.82 14.51
N VAL A 20 4.65 -1.49 14.07
CA VAL A 20 4.59 -2.84 13.50
C VAL A 20 3.86 -3.74 14.51
N GLY A 21 2.58 -4.02 14.27
CA GLY A 21 1.79 -4.76 15.26
C GLY A 21 0.45 -5.30 14.79
N ALA A 22 -0.25 -4.65 13.86
CA ALA A 22 -1.61 -5.07 13.48
C ALA A 22 -1.80 -5.22 11.97
N THR A 23 -1.23 -6.27 11.38
CA THR A 23 -1.62 -6.73 10.04
C THR A 23 -3.05 -7.27 10.11
N THR A 24 -4.04 -6.47 9.73
CA THR A 24 -5.45 -6.88 9.79
C THR A 24 -5.92 -7.36 8.42
N ARG A 25 -6.31 -8.63 8.31
CA ARG A 25 -6.94 -9.14 7.10
C ARG A 25 -8.36 -8.58 7.00
N VAL A 26 -8.56 -7.61 6.13
CA VAL A 26 -9.90 -7.07 5.83
C VAL A 26 -10.48 -7.67 4.56
N ARG A 27 -11.79 -7.92 4.54
CA ARG A 27 -12.50 -8.42 3.35
C ARG A 27 -13.26 -7.31 2.62
N ARG A 28 -13.42 -6.15 3.24
CA ARG A 28 -14.00 -4.94 2.65
C ARG A 28 -13.07 -3.75 2.92
N ALA A 29 -12.94 -2.85 1.94
CA ALA A 29 -12.14 -1.64 2.10
C ALA A 29 -12.65 -0.73 3.24
N THR A 30 -13.95 -0.79 3.55
CA THR A 30 -14.59 -0.08 4.66
C THR A 30 -14.11 -0.51 6.04
N ASP A 31 -13.54 -1.72 6.15
CA ASP A 31 -13.11 -2.27 7.43
C ASP A 31 -11.67 -1.81 7.79
N VAL A 32 -11.05 -1.03 6.91
CA VAL A 32 -9.70 -0.50 7.11
C VAL A 32 -9.77 0.70 8.04
N ARG A 33 -9.27 0.53 9.27
CA ARG A 33 -9.00 1.66 10.16
C ARG A 33 -7.58 2.14 9.93
N LEU A 34 -7.44 3.29 9.27
CA LEU A 34 -6.17 4.00 9.20
C LEU A 34 -5.97 4.69 10.55
N VAL A 35 -4.97 4.24 11.29
CA VAL A 35 -4.39 4.97 12.41
C VAL A 35 -3.06 5.51 11.86
N GLY A 36 -2.65 6.74 12.17
CA GLY A 36 -1.29 7.21 11.84
C GLY A 36 -1.04 8.71 11.70
N GLY A 37 0.19 9.11 12.04
CA GLY A 37 0.80 10.45 11.90
C GLY A 37 2.15 10.36 11.18
N GLY A 38 2.57 11.44 10.50
CA GLY A 38 3.61 11.45 9.45
C GLY A 38 5.03 11.02 9.86
N GLY A 39 5.85 10.68 8.84
CA GLY A 39 7.26 10.25 8.98
C GLY A 39 7.52 8.76 8.74
N THR A 40 6.53 8.00 8.26
CA THR A 40 6.56 6.54 8.22
C THR A 40 7.40 5.98 7.07
N ASP A 41 8.23 4.97 7.38
CA ASP A 41 8.96 4.20 6.38
C ASP A 41 8.14 3.02 5.84
N MET A 42 7.51 3.21 4.68
CA MET A 42 6.70 2.19 4.02
C MET A 42 7.49 0.96 3.55
N ARG A 43 8.83 1.01 3.51
CA ARG A 43 9.64 -0.18 3.19
C ARG A 43 9.41 -1.30 4.21
N VAL A 44 9.21 -0.95 5.49
CA VAL A 44 8.97 -1.92 6.56
C VAL A 44 7.63 -2.63 6.35
N GLY A 45 6.57 -1.87 6.08
CA GLY A 45 5.24 -2.44 5.85
C GLY A 45 5.17 -3.30 4.59
N ILE A 46 5.82 -2.85 3.52
CA ILE A 46 5.93 -3.61 2.27
C ILE A 46 6.72 -4.91 2.47
N ALA A 47 7.81 -4.89 3.24
CA ALA A 47 8.58 -6.10 3.55
C ALA A 47 7.77 -7.10 4.39
N ALA A 48 7.01 -6.61 5.37
CA ALA A 48 6.09 -7.44 6.15
C ALA A 48 5.01 -8.08 5.28
N ALA A 49 4.50 -7.34 4.28
CA ALA A 49 3.57 -7.86 3.29
C ALA A 49 4.17 -8.99 2.45
N GLU A 50 5.38 -8.80 1.96
CA GLU A 50 6.08 -9.80 1.14
C GLU A 50 6.39 -11.08 1.92
N ALA A 51 6.55 -10.97 3.24
CA ALA A 51 6.79 -12.08 4.14
C ALA A 51 5.52 -12.79 4.64
N SER A 52 4.32 -12.22 4.42
CA SER A 52 3.08 -12.80 4.95
C SER A 52 2.72 -14.12 4.26
N HIS A 53 1.93 -14.95 4.94
CA HIS A 53 1.42 -16.20 4.38
C HIS A 53 -0.12 -16.28 4.53
N PRO A 54 -0.87 -16.51 3.43
CA PRO A 54 -0.39 -16.54 2.05
C PRO A 54 0.18 -15.18 1.63
N ARG A 55 1.11 -15.22 0.68
CA ARG A 55 1.75 -14.01 0.16
C ARG A 55 0.76 -13.26 -0.74
N PRO A 56 0.66 -11.93 -0.65
CA PRO A 56 -0.24 -11.16 -1.50
C PRO A 56 0.22 -11.12 -2.96
N ASP A 57 -0.74 -11.10 -3.88
CA ASP A 57 -0.50 -10.78 -5.29
C ASP A 57 -0.33 -9.26 -5.50
N VAL A 58 -1.01 -8.46 -4.67
CA VAL A 58 -1.04 -6.99 -4.74
C VAL A 58 -0.90 -6.39 -3.33
N VAL A 59 -0.05 -5.39 -3.20
CA VAL A 59 0.08 -4.55 -2.00
C VAL A 59 -0.32 -3.12 -2.36
N VAL A 60 -1.29 -2.57 -1.65
CA VAL A 60 -1.75 -1.18 -1.84
C VAL A 60 -1.24 -0.34 -0.66
N VAL A 61 -0.50 0.72 -0.95
CA VAL A 61 0.01 1.69 0.04
C VAL A 61 -0.77 2.99 -0.10
N LEU A 62 -1.39 3.44 0.99
CA LEU A 62 -2.03 4.76 1.07
C LEU A 62 -1.11 5.70 1.82
N THR A 63 -0.66 6.78 1.18
CA THR A 63 0.33 7.70 1.75
C THR A 63 0.21 9.07 1.11
N ASP A 64 0.64 10.13 1.80
CA ASP A 64 0.88 11.45 1.21
C ASP A 64 2.13 11.48 0.28
N GLY A 65 2.89 10.37 0.26
CA GLY A 65 4.06 10.15 -0.58
C GLY A 65 5.37 10.58 0.08
N TYR A 66 5.34 11.10 1.32
CA TYR A 66 6.54 11.41 2.11
C TYR A 66 7.05 10.17 2.85
N THR A 67 7.50 9.18 2.10
CA THR A 67 8.07 7.93 2.61
C THR A 67 9.23 7.47 1.71
N PRO A 68 10.28 6.84 2.26
CA PRO A 68 11.18 6.01 1.47
C PRO A 68 10.42 4.89 0.73
N TRP A 69 10.82 4.61 -0.50
CA TRP A 69 10.31 3.49 -1.30
C TRP A 69 11.35 2.37 -1.43
N PRO A 70 10.94 1.11 -1.68
CA PRO A 70 11.89 0.04 -1.98
C PRO A 70 12.72 0.37 -3.22
N TYR A 71 14.01 0.02 -3.19
CA TYR A 71 14.91 0.25 -4.33
C TYR A 71 14.78 -0.80 -5.44
N ARG A 72 14.26 -1.99 -5.09
CA ARG A 72 14.03 -3.10 -6.02
C ARG A 72 12.54 -3.40 -6.11
N PRO A 73 12.06 -3.90 -7.27
CA PRO A 73 10.70 -4.38 -7.38
C PRO A 73 10.34 -5.39 -6.30
N THR A 74 9.18 -5.20 -5.68
CA THR A 74 8.55 -6.20 -4.82
C THR A 74 8.08 -7.36 -5.68
N ARG A 75 8.02 -8.58 -5.12
CA ARG A 75 7.48 -9.67 -5.91
C ARG A 75 5.95 -9.59 -5.99
N ALA A 76 5.27 -8.86 -5.09
CA ALA A 76 3.85 -8.51 -5.21
C ALA A 76 3.73 -7.24 -6.05
N ARG A 77 2.63 -7.06 -6.78
CA ARG A 77 2.40 -5.79 -7.45
C ARG A 77 2.19 -4.69 -6.41
N LEU A 78 3.05 -3.69 -6.40
CA LEU A 78 2.90 -2.52 -5.54
C LEU A 78 2.05 -1.45 -6.21
N VAL A 79 1.01 -0.99 -5.53
CA VAL A 79 0.16 0.14 -5.93
C VAL A 79 0.25 1.23 -4.87
N ALA A 80 0.78 2.39 -5.23
CA ALA A 80 0.84 3.57 -4.37
C ALA A 80 -0.37 4.47 -4.65
N ALA A 81 -1.29 4.57 -3.71
CA ALA A 81 -2.36 5.56 -3.68
C ALA A 81 -1.84 6.82 -2.96
N ILE A 82 -1.46 7.83 -3.74
CA ILE A 82 -0.87 9.08 -3.27
C ILE A 82 -1.98 10.09 -2.97
N ILE A 83 -2.15 10.46 -1.70
CA ILE A 83 -3.20 11.35 -1.24
C ILE A 83 -2.71 12.80 -1.25
N GLY A 84 -3.46 13.70 -1.89
CA GLY A 84 -3.28 15.14 -1.73
C GLY A 84 -2.18 15.82 -2.57
N GLY A 85 -1.36 15.10 -3.37
CA GLY A 85 -0.36 15.78 -4.21
C GLY A 85 0.27 14.98 -5.35
N GLN A 86 0.11 15.46 -6.59
CA GLN A 86 0.72 14.90 -7.81
C GLN A 86 2.26 14.88 -7.77
N SER A 87 2.89 15.85 -7.11
CA SER A 87 4.35 15.94 -7.03
C SER A 87 4.96 14.76 -6.28
N ALA A 88 4.30 14.28 -5.23
CA ALA A 88 4.80 13.17 -4.44
C ALA A 88 4.72 11.84 -5.20
N ALA A 89 3.80 11.71 -6.16
CA ALA A 89 3.73 10.54 -7.05
C ALA A 89 4.99 10.37 -7.91
N ARG A 90 5.76 11.44 -8.16
CA ARG A 90 7.03 11.36 -8.90
C ARG A 90 8.13 10.62 -8.13
N ALA A 91 8.01 10.52 -6.81
CA ALA A 91 8.95 9.78 -5.98
C ALA A 91 8.66 8.27 -5.96
N VAL A 92 7.49 7.85 -6.47
CA VAL A 92 7.14 6.43 -6.58
C VAL A 92 8.03 5.80 -7.66
N PRO A 93 8.69 4.66 -7.38
CA PRO A 93 9.52 3.99 -8.37
C PRO A 93 8.71 3.58 -9.61
N GLU A 94 9.32 3.69 -10.80
CA GLU A 94 8.65 3.41 -12.08
C GLU A 94 8.11 1.97 -12.22
N TRP A 95 8.69 1.03 -11.47
CA TRP A 95 8.22 -0.36 -11.45
C TRP A 95 6.93 -0.56 -10.64
N ALA A 96 6.56 0.40 -9.79
CA ALA A 96 5.32 0.40 -9.03
C ALA A 96 4.24 1.19 -9.79
N SER A 97 2.97 0.82 -9.58
CA SER A 97 1.85 1.60 -10.11
C SER A 97 1.49 2.72 -9.14
N SER A 98 1.30 3.94 -9.61
CA SER A 98 0.83 5.07 -8.77
C SER A 98 -0.53 5.57 -9.22
N VAL A 99 -1.41 5.87 -8.27
CA VAL A 99 -2.67 6.59 -8.50
C VAL A 99 -2.72 7.78 -7.55
N VAL A 100 -3.08 8.96 -8.06
CA VAL A 100 -3.28 10.15 -7.23
C VAL A 100 -4.74 10.20 -6.80
N VAL A 101 -4.94 10.25 -5.48
CA VAL A 101 -6.24 10.34 -4.83
C VAL A 101 -6.42 11.78 -4.36
N PRO A 102 -7.45 12.50 -4.83
CA PRO A 102 -7.76 13.83 -4.32
C PRO A 102 -8.00 13.78 -2.81
N ALA A 103 -7.45 14.74 -2.08
CA ALA A 103 -7.90 14.99 -0.70
C ALA A 103 -9.32 15.58 -0.76
N ALA A 104 -10.23 15.06 0.06
CA ALA A 104 -11.59 15.58 0.19
C ALA A 104 -11.62 16.83 1.07
#